data_AF-F4CKT0-F1
#
_entry.id   AF-F4CKT0-F1
#
_cell.length_a   1.000
_cell.length_b   1.000
_cell.length_c   1.000
_cell.angle_alpha   90.00
_cell.angle_beta   90.00
_cell.angle_gamma   90.00
#
_symmetry.space_group_name_H-M   'P 1'
#
loop_
_entity.id
_entity.type
_entity.pdbx_description
1 polymer ?
#
loop_
_entity_poly.entity_id
_entity_poly.type
_entity_poly.pdbx_seq_one_letter_code
_entity_poly.pdbx_strand_id
1 'polypeptide(L)'
;MTEALRATDPVRRWFSSAGHHRRPPEMQEHYLDVLDGFCRHTGKSPDELVAFCFLRRRATGERFVSVKRRVTVNEWIDVFVSEQGWTGKDAVVTANIVRGFLIHNGVLIQGKVWTGG
;
A
#
# COMPACT_ATOMS: atom_id res chain seq x y z
N MET A 1 -4.55 9.32 -15.12
CA MET A 1 -5.09 8.54 -13.97
C MET A 1 -4.32 8.80 -12.68
N THR A 2 -2.99 8.82 -12.70
CA THR A 2 -2.13 9.12 -11.53
C THR A 2 -2.40 10.48 -10.86
N GLU A 3 -2.79 11.52 -11.61
CA GLU A 3 -3.20 12.82 -11.04
C GLU A 3 -4.43 12.72 -10.13
N ALA A 4 -5.44 11.92 -10.52
CA ALA A 4 -6.62 11.69 -9.69
C ALA A 4 -6.26 10.94 -8.41
N LEU A 5 -5.35 9.96 -8.50
CA LEU A 5 -4.83 9.21 -7.35
C LEU A 5 -4.10 10.14 -6.37
N ARG A 6 -3.25 11.04 -6.89
CA ARG A 6 -2.48 12.03 -6.13
C ARG A 6 -3.39 13.03 -5.37
N ALA A 7 -4.61 13.24 -5.84
CA ALA A 7 -5.58 14.11 -5.19
C ALA A 7 -6.25 13.48 -3.95
N THR A 8 -6.18 12.15 -3.79
CA THR A 8 -6.79 11.46 -2.64
C THR A 8 -6.05 11.73 -1.34
N ASP A 9 -6.79 11.85 -0.25
CA ASP A 9 -6.21 12.16 1.07
C ASP A 9 -5.21 11.11 1.56
N PRO A 10 -5.43 9.78 1.39
CA PRO A 10 -4.46 8.78 1.80
C PRO A 10 -3.12 8.90 1.06
N VAL A 11 -3.16 9.26 -0.23
CA VAL A 11 -1.95 9.41 -1.06
C VAL A 11 -1.22 10.70 -0.69
N ARG A 12 -1.94 11.81 -0.49
CA ARG A 12 -1.36 13.07 0.00
C ARG A 12 -0.66 12.88 1.35
N ARG A 13 -1.30 12.17 2.28
CA ARG A 13 -0.72 11.85 3.59
C ARG A 13 0.55 11.02 3.44
N TRP A 14 0.51 9.99 2.62
CA TRP A 14 1.68 9.14 2.34
C TRP A 14 2.83 9.96 1.75
N PHE A 15 2.58 10.76 0.70
CA PHE A 15 3.61 11.58 0.04
C PHE A 15 4.24 12.63 0.96
N SER A 16 3.42 13.23 1.82
CA SER A 16 3.89 14.19 2.81
C SER A 16 4.76 13.51 3.87
N SER A 17 4.22 12.48 4.53
CA SER A 17 4.87 11.81 5.68
C SER A 17 6.10 10.97 5.30
N ALA A 18 6.13 10.38 4.11
CA ALA A 18 7.28 9.63 3.60
C ALA A 18 8.31 10.51 2.87
N GLY A 19 8.05 11.82 2.74
CA GLY A 19 8.93 12.75 2.02
C GLY A 19 9.00 12.52 0.51
N HIS A 20 8.04 11.81 -0.09
CA HIS A 20 8.07 11.48 -1.52
C HIS A 20 7.96 12.72 -2.43
N HIS A 21 7.38 13.82 -1.95
CA HIS A 21 7.35 15.10 -2.68
C HIS A 21 8.75 15.65 -3.04
N ARG A 22 9.81 15.23 -2.33
CA ARG A 22 11.20 15.65 -2.58
C ARG A 22 11.96 14.68 -3.50
N ARG A 23 11.33 13.56 -3.88
CA ARG A 23 11.95 12.59 -4.77
C ARG A 23 11.88 13.09 -6.22
N PRO A 24 12.79 12.64 -7.09
CA PRO A 24 12.71 12.91 -8.52
C PRO A 24 11.32 12.54 -9.10
N PRO A 25 10.78 13.31 -10.06
CA PRO A 25 9.46 13.08 -10.63
C PRO A 25 9.22 11.63 -11.09
N GLU A 26 10.20 11.00 -11.72
CA GLU A 26 10.14 9.63 -12.20
C GLU A 26 9.95 8.61 -11.06
N MET A 27 10.52 8.85 -9.88
CA MET A 27 10.28 8.01 -8.71
C MET A 27 8.89 8.24 -8.13
N GLN A 28 8.41 9.50 -8.15
CA GLN A 28 7.06 9.81 -7.69
C GLN A 28 6.00 9.14 -8.57
N GLU A 29 6.20 9.18 -9.89
CA GLU A 29 5.36 8.50 -10.86
C GLU A 29 5.38 6.99 -10.65
N HIS A 30 6.57 6.40 -10.50
CA HIS A 30 6.71 4.98 -10.21
C HIS A 30 5.93 4.54 -8.94
N TYR A 31 5.99 5.32 -7.85
CA TYR A 31 5.22 5.02 -6.65
C TYR A 31 3.71 5.05 -6.88
N LEU A 32 3.24 6.02 -7.67
CA LEU A 32 1.83 6.13 -8.02
C LEU A 32 1.39 5.01 -8.95
N ASP A 33 2.20 4.63 -9.92
CA ASP A 33 1.91 3.55 -10.87
C ASP A 33 1.80 2.20 -10.16
N VAL A 34 2.71 1.92 -9.22
CA VAL A 34 2.64 0.71 -8.38
C VAL A 34 1.35 0.70 -7.54
N LEU A 35 1.01 1.82 -6.90
CA LEU A 35 -0.20 1.91 -6.09
C LEU A 35 -1.47 1.79 -6.94
N ASP A 36 -1.51 2.45 -8.10
CA ASP A 36 -2.62 2.40 -9.06
C ASP A 36 -2.79 0.98 -9.64
N GLY A 37 -1.68 0.31 -9.97
CA GLY A 37 -1.67 -1.11 -10.35
C GLY A 37 -2.27 -2.01 -9.28
N PHE A 38 -1.86 -1.82 -8.02
CA PHE A 38 -2.40 -2.58 -6.89
C PHE A 38 -3.90 -2.28 -6.63
N CYS A 39 -4.32 -1.02 -6.77
CA CYS A 39 -5.72 -0.62 -6.68
C CYS A 39 -6.57 -1.31 -7.75
N ARG A 40 -6.10 -1.36 -9.00
CA ARG A 40 -6.77 -2.10 -10.08
C ARG A 40 -6.83 -3.60 -9.81
N HIS A 41 -5.72 -4.20 -9.36
CA HIS A 41 -5.65 -5.63 -9.04
C HIS A 41 -6.67 -6.03 -7.96
N THR A 42 -6.85 -5.19 -6.94
CA THR A 42 -7.80 -5.45 -5.84
C THR A 42 -9.22 -4.97 -6.10
N GLY A 43 -9.44 -4.18 -7.17
CA GLY A 43 -10.70 -3.49 -7.43
C GLY A 43 -11.08 -2.48 -6.35
N LYS A 44 -10.09 -1.87 -5.68
CA LYS A 44 -10.29 -0.94 -4.56
C LYS A 44 -9.56 0.37 -4.81
N SER A 45 -10.22 1.47 -4.45
CA SER A 45 -9.56 2.78 -4.35
C SER A 45 -8.57 2.84 -3.17
N PRO A 46 -7.66 3.83 -3.14
CA PRO A 46 -6.77 4.07 -2.01
C PRO A 46 -7.51 4.18 -0.66
N ASP A 47 -8.63 4.89 -0.64
CA ASP A 47 -9.47 5.05 0.56
C ASP A 47 -10.08 3.73 1.02
N GLU A 48 -10.61 2.92 0.10
CA GLU A 48 -11.19 1.61 0.42
C GLU A 48 -10.14 0.62 0.91
N LEU A 49 -8.92 0.65 0.36
CA LEU A 49 -7.79 -0.18 0.82
C LEU A 49 -7.43 0.13 2.26
N VAL A 50 -7.28 1.42 2.59
CA VAL A 50 -7.02 1.85 3.96
C VAL A 50 -8.19 1.47 4.85
N ALA A 51 -9.43 1.80 4.47
CA ALA A 51 -10.63 1.53 5.26
C ALA A 51 -10.82 0.04 5.55
N PHE A 52 -10.58 -0.83 4.57
CA PHE A 52 -10.68 -2.29 4.70
C PHE A 52 -9.84 -2.86 5.85
N CYS A 53 -8.71 -2.22 6.16
CA CYS A 53 -7.81 -2.66 7.22
C CYS A 53 -8.34 -2.37 8.63
N PHE A 54 -9.34 -1.50 8.76
CA PHE A 54 -9.89 -1.13 10.06
C PHE A 54 -11.28 -1.71 10.27
N LEU A 55 -11.53 -2.17 11.49
CA LEU A 55 -12.85 -2.58 11.95
C LEU A 55 -13.22 -1.76 13.17
N ARG A 56 -14.50 -1.82 13.56
CA ARG A 56 -14.98 -1.24 14.83
C ARG A 56 -15.30 -2.36 15.80
N ARG A 57 -14.87 -2.22 17.06
CA ARG A 57 -15.26 -3.14 18.13
C ARG A 57 -16.77 -3.04 18.34
N ARG A 58 -17.48 -4.17 18.38
CA ARG A 58 -18.95 -4.20 18.53
C ARG A 58 -19.42 -3.53 19.83
N ALA A 59 -18.68 -3.73 20.93
CA ALA A 59 -19.06 -3.24 22.25
C ALA A 59 -18.82 -1.74 22.45
N THR A 60 -17.76 -1.18 21.87
CA THR A 60 -17.31 0.21 22.15
C THR A 60 -17.36 1.13 20.93
N GLY A 61 -17.53 0.58 19.73
CA GLY A 61 -17.44 1.34 18.47
C GLY A 61 -16.02 1.80 18.10
N GLU A 62 -15.03 1.48 18.94
CA GLU A 62 -13.62 1.86 18.78
C GLU A 62 -13.04 1.27 17.50
N ARG A 63 -12.39 2.13 16.70
CA ARG A 63 -11.72 1.72 15.46
C ARG A 63 -10.38 1.08 15.78
N PHE A 64 -10.11 -0.10 15.24
CA PHE A 64 -8.84 -0.82 15.39
C PHE A 64 -8.37 -1.41 14.07
N VAL A 65 -7.06 -1.62 13.93
CA VAL A 65 -6.47 -2.31 12.77
C VAL A 65 -6.65 -3.82 12.94
N SER A 66 -7.32 -4.46 11.98
CA SER A 66 -7.61 -5.90 12.05
C SER A 66 -6.42 -6.73 11.59
N VAL A 67 -5.94 -7.64 12.45
CA VAL A 67 -4.87 -8.59 12.12
C VAL A 67 -5.23 -9.42 10.88
N LYS A 68 -6.45 -9.96 10.84
CA LYS A 68 -6.93 -10.78 9.71
C LYS A 68 -6.94 -9.99 8.40
N ARG A 69 -7.42 -8.73 8.44
CA ARG A 69 -7.44 -7.87 7.24
C ARG A 69 -6.04 -7.54 6.75
N ARG A 70 -5.07 -7.33 7.65
CA ARG A 70 -3.66 -7.14 7.26
C ARG A 70 -3.05 -8.37 6.62
N VAL A 71 -3.33 -9.57 7.14
CA VAL A 71 -2.88 -10.82 6.52
C VAL A 71 -3.44 -10.93 5.10
N THR A 72 -4.74 -10.70 4.91
CA THR A 72 -5.37 -10.69 3.59
C THR A 72 -4.74 -9.67 2.64
N VAL A 73 -4.45 -8.45 3.10
CA VAL A 73 -3.80 -7.44 2.26
C VAL A 73 -2.36 -7.85 1.91
N ASN A 74 -1.62 -8.47 2.82
CA ASN A 74 -0.30 -9.02 2.50
C ASN A 74 -0.37 -10.13 1.44
N GLU A 75 -1.37 -11.01 1.52
CA GLU A 75 -1.62 -12.04 0.51
C GLU A 75 -1.91 -11.40 -0.86
N TRP A 76 -2.74 -10.35 -0.91
CA TRP A 76 -2.99 -9.61 -2.14
C TRP A 76 -1.73 -8.95 -2.70
N ILE A 77 -0.86 -8.41 -1.85
CA ILE A 77 0.42 -7.82 -2.29
C ILE A 77 1.31 -8.91 -2.90
N ASP A 78 1.40 -10.07 -2.26
CA ASP A 78 2.22 -11.18 -2.75
C ASP A 78 1.68 -11.71 -4.10
N VAL A 79 0.36 -11.84 -4.25
CA VAL A 79 -0.27 -12.22 -5.53
C VAL A 79 -0.02 -11.17 -6.60
N PHE A 80 -0.29 -9.89 -6.32
CA PHE A 80 -0.06 -8.78 -7.24
C PHE A 80 1.37 -8.79 -7.77
N VAL A 81 2.36 -8.89 -6.88
CA VAL A 81 3.77 -8.89 -7.27
C VAL A 81 4.13 -10.11 -8.11
N SER A 82 3.59 -11.28 -7.76
CA SER A 82 3.80 -12.52 -8.53
C SER A 82 3.22 -12.43 -9.94
N GLU A 83 2.03 -11.84 -10.11
CA GLU A 83 1.37 -11.71 -11.42
C GLU A 83 2.09 -10.72 -12.35
N GLN A 84 2.79 -9.72 -11.80
CA GLN A 84 3.58 -8.77 -12.59
C GLN A 84 4.93 -9.35 -13.05
N GLY A 85 5.30 -10.55 -12.62
CA GLY A 85 6.55 -11.21 -13.01
C GLY A 85 7.80 -10.61 -12.35
N TRP A 86 7.66 -9.76 -11.33
CA TRP A 86 8.80 -9.27 -10.56
C TRP A 86 9.40 -10.39 -9.71
N THR A 87 10.73 -10.45 -9.66
CA THR A 87 11.46 -11.49 -8.92
C THR A 87 12.48 -10.89 -7.97
N GLY A 88 12.88 -11.65 -6.95
CA GLY A 88 13.98 -11.31 -6.06
C GLY A 88 13.81 -9.94 -5.39
N LYS A 89 14.82 -9.08 -5.55
CA LYS A 89 14.84 -7.74 -4.95
C LYS A 89 13.71 -6.84 -5.45
N ASP A 90 13.39 -6.89 -6.74
CA ASP A 90 12.38 -6.01 -7.33
C ASP A 90 10.99 -6.33 -6.81
N ALA A 91 10.68 -7.62 -6.65
CA ALA A 91 9.45 -8.07 -6.00
C ALA A 91 9.30 -7.48 -4.59
N VAL A 92 10.38 -7.53 -3.79
CA VAL A 92 10.38 -7.02 -2.42
C VAL A 92 10.27 -5.49 -2.38
N VAL A 93 10.99 -4.78 -3.24
CA VAL A 93 10.93 -3.31 -3.33
C VAL A 93 9.53 -2.85 -3.72
N THR A 94 8.93 -3.47 -4.73
CA THR A 94 7.59 -3.10 -5.19
C THR A 94 6.52 -3.40 -4.14
N ALA A 95 6.60 -4.55 -3.48
CA ALA A 95 5.72 -4.88 -2.37
C ALA A 95 5.84 -3.85 -1.22
N ASN A 96 7.04 -3.33 -0.98
CA ASN A 96 7.30 -2.35 0.08
C ASN A 96 6.77 -0.94 -0.24
N ILE A 97 6.62 -0.58 -1.52
CA ILE A 97 5.93 0.67 -1.90
C ILE A 97 4.48 0.62 -1.40
N VAL A 98 3.76 -0.47 -1.67
CA VAL A 98 2.36 -0.65 -1.23
C VAL A 98 2.26 -0.70 0.30
N ARG A 99 3.17 -1.42 0.97
CA ARG A 99 3.21 -1.45 2.45
C ARG A 99 3.51 -0.08 3.04
N GLY A 100 4.41 0.70 2.43
CA GLY A 100 4.70 2.07 2.81
C GLY A 100 3.45 2.94 2.80
N PHE A 101 2.68 2.90 1.71
CA PHE A 101 1.39 3.60 1.61
C PHE A 101 0.44 3.25 2.78
N LEU A 102 0.32 1.96 3.12
CA LEU A 102 -0.53 1.49 4.22
C LEU A 102 -0.03 1.96 5.59
N ILE A 103 1.28 1.83 5.86
CA ILE A 103 1.91 2.23 7.13
C ILE A 103 1.71 3.72 7.38
N HIS A 104 1.95 4.57 6.39
CA HIS A 104 1.77 6.01 6.50
C HIS A 104 0.29 6.44 6.62
N ASN A 105 -0.64 5.51 6.40
CA ASN A 105 -2.07 5.66 6.66
C ASN A 105 -2.56 4.94 7.92
N GLY A 106 -1.63 4.56 8.82
CA GLY A 106 -1.95 3.99 10.12
C GLY A 106 -2.17 2.48 10.13
N VAL A 107 -1.90 1.79 9.02
CA VAL A 107 -1.98 0.33 8.92
C VAL A 107 -0.58 -0.25 9.08
N LEU A 108 -0.18 -0.52 10.32
CA LEU A 108 1.09 -1.19 10.61
C LEU A 108 1.07 -2.61 10.04
N ILE A 109 1.77 -2.83 8.92
CA ILE A 109 1.84 -4.10 8.18
C ILE A 109 3.31 -4.46 7.93
N GLN A 110 3.66 -5.74 8.09
CA GLN A 110 5.02 -6.24 7.90
C GLN A 110 5.07 -7.12 6.66
N GLY A 111 6.18 -7.06 5.91
CA GLY A 111 6.44 -7.86 4.72
C GLY A 111 7.63 -8.79 4.89
N LYS A 112 7.92 -9.57 3.84
CA LYS A 112 9.15 -10.37 3.73
C LYS A 112 10.37 -9.46 3.62
N VAL A 113 11.47 -9.84 4.26
CA VAL A 113 12.78 -9.19 4.13
C VAL A 113 13.57 -9.92 3.05
N TRP A 114 14.18 -9.20 2.10
CA TRP A 114 15.09 -9.81 1.13
C TRP A 114 16.42 -10.15 1.83
N THR A 115 16.82 -11.42 1.74
CA THR A 115 18.01 -11.96 2.44
C THR A 115 19.17 -12.30 1.51
N GLY A 116 19.21 -11.81 0.26
CA GLY A 116 20.38 -11.97 -0.60
C GLY A 116 20.42 -13.18 -1.53
N GLY A 117 19.25 -13.74 -1.90
CA GLY A 117 19.16 -14.84 -2.88
C GLY A 117 19.21 -14.36 -4.32
#